data_AF-A0A1F3YL68-F1
#
_entry.id   AF-A0A1F3YL68-F1
#
_cell.length_a   1.000
_cell.length_b   1.000
_cell.length_c   1.000
_cell.angle_alpha   90.00
_cell.angle_beta   90.00
_cell.angle_gamma   90.00
#
_symmetry.space_group_name_H-M   'P 1'
#
loop_
_entity.id
_entity.type
_entity.pdbx_description
1 polymer ?
#
loop_
_entity_poly.entity_id
_entity_poly.type
_entity_poly.pdbx_seq_one_letter_code
_entity_poly.pdbx_strand_id
1 'polypeptide(L)'
;MDTPEDIAREQWYSDVVDQISKEAIDQFTFDRMRSYYVNNRSLAVKVVAVLREAESLQATSPTAATVLFTTAIELGLKVALLKPVIYGLVHNESVADLISDLSVKHNGFDRFKPLLARVRAGYGGIDFNAFTIEGHKKTVWEEITVLQDARNAVVHRGDLVSTEIAELAKQVATMIIGNYFVSVLGGLGLKYAKGGGIENA
;
A
#
# COMPACT_ATOMS: atom_id res chain seq x y z
N MET A 1 21.43 15.48 -46.51
CA MET A 1 20.04 15.01 -46.40
C MET A 1 20.18 13.56 -46.00
N ASP A 2 19.77 13.22 -44.79
CA ASP A 2 19.91 11.85 -44.29
C ASP A 2 19.08 10.91 -45.16
N THR A 3 19.62 9.73 -45.43
CA THR A 3 18.89 8.76 -46.24
C THR A 3 17.72 8.19 -45.43
N PRO A 4 16.65 7.70 -46.08
CA PRO A 4 15.55 7.04 -45.37
C PRO A 4 16.01 5.89 -44.45
N GLU A 5 17.12 5.22 -44.79
CA GLU A 5 17.74 4.20 -43.94
C GLU A 5 18.45 4.78 -42.71
N ASP A 6 19.06 5.96 -42.82
CA ASP A 6 19.67 6.66 -41.68
C ASP A 6 18.60 7.11 -40.68
N ILE A 7 17.47 7.63 -41.16
CA ILE A 7 16.32 8.04 -40.33
C ILE A 7 15.70 6.83 -39.61
N ALA A 8 15.49 5.72 -40.32
CA ALA A 8 14.94 4.49 -39.72
C ALA A 8 15.88 3.89 -38.67
N ARG A 9 17.19 3.98 -38.90
CA ARG A 9 18.21 3.51 -37.96
C ARG A 9 18.28 4.38 -36.71
N GLU A 10 18.22 5.71 -36.86
CA GLU A 10 18.16 6.63 -35.72
C GLU A 10 16.90 6.46 -34.87
N GLN A 11 15.73 6.27 -35.51
CA GLN A 11 14.48 5.97 -34.80
C GLN A 11 14.58 4.66 -34.02
N TRP A 12 15.10 3.60 -34.63
CA TRP A 12 15.33 2.33 -33.95
C TRP A 12 16.27 2.47 -32.75
N TYR A 13 17.38 3.21 -32.89
CA TYR A 13 18.28 3.49 -31.77
C TYR A 13 17.59 4.27 -30.65
N SER A 14 16.78 5.29 -30.98
CA SER A 14 16.02 6.06 -30.00
C SER A 14 15.04 5.17 -29.23
N ASP A 15 14.28 4.32 -29.94
CA ASP A 15 13.30 3.42 -29.33
C ASP A 15 13.99 2.39 -28.41
N VAL A 16 15.14 1.84 -28.83
CA VAL A 16 15.94 0.92 -28.02
C VAL A 16 16.48 1.61 -26.77
N VAL A 17 16.98 2.83 -26.89
CA VAL A 17 17.48 3.62 -25.74
C VAL A 17 16.34 3.93 -24.77
N ASP A 18 15.17 4.32 -25.27
CA ASP A 18 13.99 4.58 -24.44
C ASP A 18 13.51 3.32 -23.72
N GLN A 19 13.53 2.16 -24.40
CA GLN A 19 13.16 0.88 -23.80
C GLN A 19 14.15 0.47 -22.70
N ILE A 20 15.45 0.49 -22.98
CA ILE A 20 16.51 0.16 -22.00
C ILE A 20 16.41 1.11 -20.79
N SER A 21 16.14 2.40 -21.03
CA SER A 21 15.98 3.39 -19.96
C SER A 21 14.78 3.08 -19.07
N LYS A 22 13.64 2.69 -19.64
CA LYS A 22 12.45 2.26 -18.87
C LYS A 22 12.74 0.99 -18.06
N GLU A 23 13.32 -0.03 -18.69
CA GLU A 23 13.68 -1.29 -18.03
C GLU A 23 14.67 -1.06 -16.88
N ALA A 24 15.66 -0.18 -17.05
CA ALA A 24 16.61 0.17 -15.99
C ALA A 24 15.94 0.90 -14.80
N ILE A 25 14.99 1.80 -15.08
CA ILE A 25 14.22 2.51 -14.05
C ILE A 25 13.32 1.55 -13.27
N ASP A 26 12.65 0.62 -13.95
CA ASP A 26 11.79 -0.37 -13.33
C ASP A 26 12.60 -1.36 -12.47
N GLN A 27 13.73 -1.85 -12.99
CA GLN A 27 14.64 -2.72 -12.25
C GLN A 27 15.21 -2.02 -11.01
N PHE A 28 15.62 -0.75 -11.15
CA PHE A 28 16.10 0.03 -10.03
C PHE A 28 15.00 0.21 -8.97
N THR A 29 13.78 0.54 -9.39
CA THR A 29 12.62 0.67 -8.48
C THR A 29 12.38 -0.64 -7.73
N PHE A 30 12.37 -1.78 -8.43
CA PHE A 30 12.22 -3.12 -7.86
C PHE A 30 13.29 -3.38 -6.80
N ASP A 31 14.56 -3.18 -7.14
CA ASP A 31 15.69 -3.45 -6.24
C ASP A 31 15.63 -2.58 -4.98
N ARG A 32 15.23 -1.32 -5.11
CA ARG A 32 15.07 -0.39 -3.99
C ARG A 32 13.90 -0.77 -3.09
N MET A 33 12.74 -1.10 -3.65
CA MET A 33 11.58 -1.56 -2.86
C MET A 33 11.90 -2.87 -2.13
N ARG A 34 12.49 -3.85 -2.83
CA ARG A 34 12.90 -5.12 -2.25
C ARG A 34 13.94 -4.93 -1.14
N SER A 35 14.97 -4.11 -1.38
CA SER A 35 16.00 -3.78 -0.39
C SER A 35 15.40 -3.16 0.87
N TYR A 36 14.38 -2.32 0.74
CA TYR A 36 13.68 -1.76 1.89
C TYR A 36 13.09 -2.86 2.78
N TYR A 37 12.34 -3.81 2.21
CA TYR A 37 11.76 -4.90 2.99
C TYR A 37 12.80 -5.86 3.57
N VAL A 38 13.86 -6.18 2.83
CA VAL A 38 14.96 -7.04 3.31
C VAL A 38 15.67 -6.42 4.51
N ASN A 39 15.83 -5.09 4.53
CA ASN A 39 16.43 -4.35 5.65
C ASN A 39 15.45 -4.10 6.81
N ASN A 40 14.15 -4.33 6.60
CA ASN A 40 13.09 -4.10 7.58
C ASN A 40 12.20 -5.33 7.75
N ARG A 41 12.79 -6.50 8.02
CA ARG A 41 12.05 -7.78 8.06
C ARG A 41 10.92 -7.85 9.10
N SER A 42 10.96 -7.00 10.12
CA SER A 42 9.93 -6.93 11.16
C SER A 42 8.86 -5.86 10.90
N LEU A 43 8.81 -5.29 9.69
CA LEU A 43 7.94 -4.15 9.35
C LEU A 43 6.46 -4.41 9.67
N ALA A 44 5.97 -5.61 9.36
CA ALA A 44 4.56 -5.97 9.57
C ALA A 44 4.27 -6.57 10.95
N VAL A 45 5.29 -6.91 11.76
CA VAL A 45 5.10 -7.55 13.08
C VAL A 45 4.20 -6.72 13.99
N LYS A 46 4.42 -5.39 14.04
CA LYS A 46 3.58 -4.49 14.85
C LYS A 46 2.14 -4.44 14.34
N VAL A 47 1.95 -4.46 13.02
CA VAL A 47 0.62 -4.43 12.40
C VAL A 47 -0.17 -5.68 12.76
N VAL A 48 0.50 -6.84 12.71
CA VAL A 48 -0.09 -8.14 13.06
C VAL A 48 -0.40 -8.25 14.54
N ALA A 49 0.46 -7.73 15.41
CA ALA A 49 0.20 -7.70 16.84
C ALA A 49 -1.07 -6.89 17.15
N VAL A 50 -1.21 -5.70 16.56
CA VAL A 50 -2.41 -4.86 16.71
C VAL A 50 -3.65 -5.55 16.13
N LEU A 51 -3.53 -6.21 14.98
CA LEU A 51 -4.64 -6.95 14.37
C LEU A 51 -5.16 -8.06 15.30
N ARG A 52 -4.24 -8.86 15.87
CA ARG A 52 -4.60 -9.94 16.80
C ARG A 52 -5.22 -9.43 18.10
N GLU A 53 -4.71 -8.32 18.62
CA GLU A 53 -5.29 -7.67 19.79
C GLU A 53 -6.74 -7.24 19.50
N ALA A 54 -6.98 -6.62 18.34
CA ALA A 54 -8.31 -6.22 17.89
C ALA A 54 -9.27 -7.42 17.78
N GLU A 55 -8.80 -8.53 17.21
CA GLU A 55 -9.57 -9.78 17.09
C GLU A 55 -9.98 -10.32 18.47
N SER A 56 -9.07 -10.28 19.45
CA SER A 56 -9.36 -10.77 20.81
C SER A 56 -10.42 -9.93 21.54
N LEU A 57 -10.52 -8.64 21.19
CA LEU A 57 -11.44 -7.69 21.80
C LEU A 57 -12.78 -7.61 21.07
N GLN A 58 -12.89 -8.10 19.83
CA GLN A 58 -14.07 -7.91 18.99
C GLN A 58 -15.38 -8.38 19.66
N ALA A 59 -15.34 -9.53 20.33
CA ALA A 59 -16.51 -10.09 20.99
C ALA A 59 -16.92 -9.33 22.27
N THR A 60 -15.96 -8.73 22.97
CA THR A 60 -16.17 -8.08 24.27
C THR A 60 -16.38 -6.58 24.15
N SER A 61 -15.72 -5.94 23.19
CA SER A 61 -15.78 -4.51 22.92
C SER A 61 -15.58 -4.22 21.43
N PRO A 62 -16.68 -4.18 20.64
CA PRO A 62 -16.64 -3.75 19.24
C PRO A 62 -16.02 -2.37 19.06
N THR A 63 -16.23 -1.46 20.01
CA THR A 63 -15.63 -0.12 20.02
C THR A 63 -14.10 -0.17 20.09
N ALA A 64 -13.53 -0.89 21.06
CA ALA A 64 -12.08 -1.00 21.19
C ALA A 64 -11.46 -1.75 19.99
N ALA A 65 -12.13 -2.83 19.55
CA ALA A 65 -11.71 -3.59 18.38
C ALA A 65 -11.68 -2.71 17.12
N THR A 66 -12.71 -1.89 16.89
CA THR A 66 -12.74 -0.96 15.74
C THR A 66 -11.55 -0.01 15.75
N VAL A 67 -11.20 0.58 16.91
CA VAL A 67 -10.05 1.49 17.01
C VAL A 67 -8.75 0.76 16.63
N LEU A 68 -8.56 -0.48 17.12
CA LEU A 68 -7.36 -1.25 16.85
C LEU A 68 -7.32 -1.80 15.41
N PHE A 69 -8.42 -2.28 14.86
CA PHE A 69 -8.51 -2.69 13.45
C PHE A 69 -8.20 -1.51 12.52
N THR A 70 -8.80 -0.34 12.76
CA THR A 70 -8.49 0.87 12.00
C THR A 70 -7.03 1.25 12.17
N THR A 71 -6.44 1.12 13.37
CA THR A 71 -5.01 1.35 13.58
C THR A 71 -4.14 0.37 12.77
N ALA A 72 -4.51 -0.91 12.70
CA ALA A 72 -3.81 -1.89 11.89
C ALA A 72 -3.89 -1.56 10.38
N ILE A 73 -5.06 -1.14 9.90
CA ILE A 73 -5.26 -0.64 8.53
C ILE A 73 -4.31 0.52 8.25
N GLU A 74 -4.30 1.52 9.14
CA GLU A 74 -3.48 2.71 8.98
C GLU A 74 -1.99 2.40 8.96
N LEU A 75 -1.52 1.57 9.88
CA LEU A 75 -0.12 1.14 9.94
C LEU A 75 0.25 0.28 8.73
N GLY A 76 -0.61 -0.64 8.30
CA GLY A 76 -0.42 -1.44 7.11
C GLY A 76 -0.21 -0.58 5.86
N LEU A 77 -1.11 0.36 5.63
CA LEU A 77 -1.02 1.26 4.48
C LEU A 77 0.21 2.17 4.56
N LYS A 78 0.44 2.86 5.69
CA LYS A 78 1.53 3.84 5.80
C LYS A 78 2.91 3.19 5.87
N VAL A 79 3.06 2.20 6.73
CA VAL A 79 4.36 1.62 7.08
C VAL A 79 4.68 0.43 6.18
N ALA A 80 3.73 -0.49 6.01
CA ALA A 80 4.00 -1.73 5.28
C ALA A 80 3.92 -1.58 3.77
N LEU A 81 3.19 -0.58 3.24
CA LEU A 81 3.00 -0.41 1.79
C LEU A 81 3.61 0.89 1.27
N LEU A 82 3.17 2.03 1.80
CA LEU A 82 3.51 3.34 1.24
C LEU A 82 4.98 3.71 1.40
N LYS A 83 5.54 3.54 2.59
CA LYS A 83 6.94 3.89 2.86
C LYS A 83 7.94 3.13 1.98
N PRO A 84 7.81 1.80 1.77
CA PRO A 84 8.60 1.07 0.78
C PRO A 84 8.50 1.64 -0.63
N VAL A 85 7.30 2.06 -1.05
CA VAL A 85 7.04 2.60 -2.40
C VAL A 85 7.71 3.95 -2.59
N ILE A 86 7.61 4.84 -1.60
CA ILE A 86 8.33 6.11 -1.58
C ILE A 86 9.84 5.87 -1.65
N TYR A 87 10.35 4.87 -0.91
CA TYR A 87 11.77 4.52 -0.94
C TYR A 87 12.23 3.98 -2.29
N GLY A 88 11.36 3.23 -2.98
CA GLY A 88 11.57 2.74 -4.34
C GLY A 88 11.63 3.87 -5.36
N LEU A 89 10.70 4.82 -5.26
CA LEU A 89 10.43 5.83 -6.27
C LEU A 89 11.14 7.18 -6.07
N VAL A 90 12.03 7.29 -5.07
CA VAL A 90 12.70 8.56 -4.70
C VAL A 90 13.52 9.19 -5.83
N HIS A 91 13.92 8.39 -6.82
CA HIS A 91 14.71 8.85 -7.98
C HIS A 91 13.83 9.39 -9.13
N ASN A 92 12.50 9.30 -9.03
CA ASN A 92 11.58 9.74 -10.06
C ASN A 92 11.11 11.17 -9.76
N GLU A 93 11.46 12.11 -10.64
CA GLU A 93 11.12 13.53 -10.50
C GLU A 93 9.60 13.76 -10.35
N SER A 94 8.77 12.98 -11.07
CA SER A 94 7.30 13.03 -10.95
C SER A 94 6.75 12.50 -9.62
N VAL A 95 7.60 11.95 -8.76
CA VAL A 95 7.28 11.50 -7.40
C VAL A 95 7.81 12.50 -6.36
N ALA A 96 8.81 13.32 -6.71
CA ALA A 96 9.36 14.35 -5.82
C ALA A 96 8.31 15.40 -5.44
N ASP A 97 7.54 15.90 -6.41
CA ASP A 97 6.42 16.81 -6.16
C ASP A 97 5.36 16.18 -5.24
N LEU A 98 5.07 14.90 -5.45
CA LEU A 98 4.11 14.15 -4.65
C LEU A 98 4.61 13.95 -3.21
N ILE A 99 5.90 13.64 -3.02
CA ILE A 99 6.54 13.54 -1.70
C ILE A 99 6.56 14.91 -0.99
N SER A 100 6.80 15.98 -1.74
CA SER A 100 6.76 17.36 -1.24
C SER A 100 5.35 17.71 -0.75
N ASP A 101 4.33 17.48 -1.57
CA ASP A 101 2.92 17.68 -1.21
C ASP A 101 2.50 16.85 0.02
N LEU A 102 2.96 15.60 0.11
CA LEU A 102 2.73 14.73 1.26
C LEU A 102 3.36 15.22 2.56
N SER A 103 4.48 15.95 2.46
CA SER A 103 5.24 16.47 3.61
C SER A 103 4.69 17.80 4.11
N VAL A 104 4.04 18.58 3.24
CA VAL A 104 3.53 19.94 3.56
C VAL A 104 2.04 19.92 3.96
N LYS A 105 1.21 19.01 3.42
CA LYS A 105 -0.24 18.98 3.71
C LYS A 105 -0.59 18.03 4.85
N HIS A 106 -1.10 18.57 5.96
CA HIS A 106 -1.92 17.85 6.94
C HIS A 106 -3.32 17.65 6.30
N ASN A 107 -3.70 16.46 5.81
CA ASN A 107 -4.67 15.56 6.46
C ASN A 107 -5.11 14.45 5.46
N GLY A 108 -5.41 13.24 5.95
CA GLY A 108 -6.16 12.19 5.21
C GLY A 108 -5.36 11.12 4.44
N PHE A 109 -5.98 9.96 4.18
CA PHE A 109 -5.42 8.87 3.37
C PHE A 109 -5.55 9.09 1.85
N ASP A 110 -6.39 10.02 1.41
CA ASP A 110 -6.65 10.29 -0.02
C ASP A 110 -5.38 10.63 -0.80
N ARG A 111 -4.44 11.33 -0.18
CA ARG A 111 -3.13 11.67 -0.77
C ARG A 111 -2.28 10.45 -1.13
N PHE A 112 -2.59 9.27 -0.58
CA PHE A 112 -1.87 8.03 -0.88
C PHE A 112 -2.44 7.27 -2.09
N LYS A 113 -3.64 7.63 -2.57
CA LYS A 113 -4.27 7.03 -3.76
C LYS A 113 -3.38 7.07 -5.00
N PRO A 114 -2.71 8.20 -5.35
CA PRO A 114 -1.85 8.25 -6.52
C PRO A 114 -0.59 7.40 -6.38
N LEU A 115 -0.03 7.29 -5.16
CA LEU A 115 1.14 6.46 -4.89
C LEU A 115 0.80 4.98 -5.01
N LEU A 116 -0.29 4.53 -4.41
CA LEU A 116 -0.70 3.13 -4.44
C LEU A 116 -1.13 2.69 -5.86
N ALA A 117 -1.68 3.59 -6.67
CA ALA A 117 -1.93 3.33 -8.09
C ALA A 117 -0.64 3.00 -8.87
N ARG A 118 0.49 3.63 -8.55
CA ARG A 118 1.78 3.32 -9.18
C ARG A 118 2.32 1.95 -8.78
N VAL A 119 2.01 1.46 -7.58
CA VAL A 119 2.39 0.11 -7.11
C VAL A 119 1.69 -0.98 -7.90
N ARG A 120 0.42 -0.76 -8.26
CA ARG A 120 -0.37 -1.68 -9.09
C ARG A 120 0.33 -2.00 -10.41
N ALA A 121 0.86 -0.97 -11.09
CA ALA A 121 1.44 -1.11 -12.42
C ALA A 121 2.70 -2.00 -12.46
N GLY A 122 3.39 -2.20 -11.32
CA GLY A 122 4.63 -2.98 -11.26
C GLY A 122 4.63 -4.22 -10.38
N TYR A 123 3.92 -4.22 -9.23
CA TYR A 123 4.23 -5.18 -8.15
C TYR A 123 3.04 -5.77 -7.39
N GLY A 124 1.88 -5.09 -7.37
CA GLY A 124 0.77 -5.46 -6.48
C GLY A 124 -0.38 -6.23 -7.13
N GLY A 125 -0.54 -6.14 -8.46
CA GLY A 125 -1.65 -6.74 -9.24
C GLY A 125 -3.06 -6.18 -8.92
N ILE A 126 -3.27 -5.61 -7.74
CA ILE A 126 -4.56 -5.12 -7.25
C ILE A 126 -4.67 -3.61 -7.51
N ASP A 127 -5.74 -3.21 -8.19
CA ASP A 127 -6.11 -1.81 -8.30
C ASP A 127 -6.78 -1.32 -7.02
N PHE A 128 -5.98 -0.84 -6.08
CA PHE A 128 -6.49 -0.39 -4.79
C PHE A 128 -7.53 0.75 -4.92
N ASN A 129 -7.59 1.48 -6.04
CA ASN A 129 -8.59 2.53 -6.26
C ASN A 129 -9.95 2.01 -6.73
N ALA A 130 -9.98 0.87 -7.40
CA ALA A 130 -11.22 0.26 -7.91
C ALA A 130 -11.60 -1.02 -7.17
N PHE A 131 -10.71 -1.54 -6.32
CA PHE A 131 -10.90 -2.81 -5.64
C PHE A 131 -12.01 -2.74 -4.59
N THR A 132 -12.90 -3.73 -4.66
CA THR A 132 -13.95 -3.98 -3.69
C THR A 132 -13.66 -5.30 -2.98
N ILE A 133 -14.01 -5.38 -1.70
CA ILE A 133 -14.00 -6.67 -1.00
C ILE A 133 -15.14 -7.52 -1.57
N GLU A 134 -14.94 -8.83 -1.70
CA GLU A 134 -15.99 -9.72 -2.22
C GLU A 134 -17.27 -9.58 -1.41
N GLY A 135 -18.40 -9.36 -2.10
CA GLY A 135 -19.71 -9.11 -1.47
C GLY A 135 -19.96 -7.65 -1.03
N HIS A 136 -18.96 -6.77 -1.11
CA HIS A 136 -19.11 -5.34 -0.80
C HIS A 136 -19.43 -4.53 -2.04
N LYS A 137 -20.22 -3.46 -1.87
CA LYS A 137 -20.58 -2.53 -2.96
C LYS A 137 -19.64 -1.34 -3.06
N LYS A 138 -19.00 -0.97 -1.95
CA LYS A 138 -18.07 0.15 -1.87
C LYS A 138 -16.66 -0.33 -2.17
N THR A 139 -15.86 0.59 -2.70
CA THR A 139 -14.42 0.41 -2.80
C THR A 139 -13.79 0.34 -1.42
N VAL A 140 -12.63 -0.30 -1.33
CA VAL A 140 -11.85 -0.35 -0.09
C VAL A 140 -11.57 1.04 0.48
N TRP A 141 -11.36 2.05 -0.38
CA TRP A 141 -11.15 3.41 0.09
C TRP A 141 -12.35 4.00 0.78
N GLU A 142 -13.54 3.83 0.21
CA GLU A 142 -14.78 4.32 0.81
C GLU A 142 -15.02 3.62 2.16
N GLU A 143 -14.71 2.32 2.26
CA GLU A 143 -14.78 1.61 3.54
C GLU A 143 -13.75 2.11 4.54
N ILE A 144 -12.49 2.36 4.13
CA ILE A 144 -11.48 2.98 4.99
C ILE A 144 -11.97 4.32 5.51
N THR A 145 -12.54 5.18 4.66
CA THR A 145 -13.08 6.49 5.09
C THR A 145 -14.15 6.33 6.16
N VAL A 146 -15.11 5.42 5.97
CA VAL A 146 -16.13 5.11 6.99
C VAL A 146 -15.50 4.68 8.31
N LEU A 147 -14.49 3.81 8.26
CA LEU A 147 -13.79 3.30 9.43
C LEU A 147 -12.95 4.38 10.15
N GLN A 148 -12.38 5.32 9.40
CA GLN A 148 -11.67 6.46 9.96
C GLN A 148 -12.63 7.41 10.69
N ASP A 149 -13.79 7.69 10.10
CA ASP A 149 -14.80 8.54 10.74
C ASP A 149 -15.35 7.89 12.01
N ALA A 150 -15.62 6.58 11.96
CA ALA A 150 -16.01 5.81 13.15
C ALA A 150 -14.91 5.84 14.23
N ARG A 151 -13.64 5.63 13.87
CA ARG A 151 -12.53 5.71 14.83
C ARG A 151 -12.40 7.11 15.42
N ASN A 152 -12.54 8.15 14.61
CA ASN A 152 -12.47 9.54 15.06
C ASN A 152 -13.61 9.88 16.02
N ALA A 153 -14.81 9.37 15.74
CA ALA A 153 -15.97 9.47 16.62
C ALA A 153 -15.69 8.87 18.01
N VAL A 154 -15.16 7.65 18.05
CA VAL A 154 -14.77 6.98 19.31
C VAL A 154 -13.71 7.78 20.05
N VAL A 155 -12.60 8.10 19.39
CA VAL A 155 -11.41 8.67 20.04
C VAL A 155 -11.64 10.11 20.48
N HIS A 156 -12.37 10.91 19.71
CA HIS A 156 -12.55 12.34 19.99
C HIS A 156 -13.85 12.68 20.71
N ARG A 157 -14.90 11.86 20.58
CA ARG A 157 -16.21 12.13 21.19
C ARG A 157 -16.64 11.08 22.21
N GLY A 158 -15.98 9.92 22.26
CA GLY A 158 -16.37 8.82 23.13
C GLY A 158 -17.57 8.01 22.61
N ASP A 159 -17.88 8.12 21.31
CA ASP A 159 -19.00 7.40 20.70
C ASP A 159 -18.78 5.89 20.77
N LEU A 160 -19.87 5.11 20.86
CA LEU A 160 -19.84 3.66 20.75
C LEU A 160 -20.00 3.21 19.30
N VAL A 161 -19.43 2.06 18.97
CA VAL A 161 -19.47 1.49 17.63
C VAL A 161 -20.19 0.15 17.65
N SER A 162 -20.94 -0.13 16.59
CA SER A 162 -21.68 -1.37 16.45
C SER A 162 -20.77 -2.54 16.05
N THR A 163 -21.26 -3.77 16.25
CA THR A 163 -20.54 -4.99 15.87
C THR A 163 -20.31 -5.07 14.37
N GLU A 164 -21.23 -4.55 13.55
CA GLU A 164 -21.12 -4.52 12.09
C GLU A 164 -19.94 -3.67 11.61
N ILE A 165 -19.69 -2.52 12.25
CA ILE A 165 -18.54 -1.68 11.93
C ILE A 165 -17.24 -2.33 12.37
N ALA A 166 -17.22 -3.00 13.54
CA ALA A 166 -16.04 -3.75 13.96
C ALA A 166 -15.72 -4.90 13.00
N GLU A 167 -16.74 -5.58 12.49
CA GLU A 167 -16.60 -6.65 11.51
C GLU A 167 -16.13 -6.12 10.14
N LEU A 168 -16.67 -4.99 9.67
CA LEU A 168 -16.14 -4.29 8.51
C LEU A 168 -14.66 -3.93 8.69
N ALA A 169 -14.28 -3.41 9.85
CA ALA A 169 -12.91 -3.04 10.17
C ALA A 169 -11.96 -4.25 10.07
N LYS A 170 -12.39 -5.40 10.59
CA LYS A 170 -11.66 -6.66 10.48
C LYS A 170 -11.50 -7.11 9.04
N GLN A 171 -12.56 -7.08 8.24
CA GLN A 171 -12.52 -7.52 6.84
C GLN A 171 -11.55 -6.64 6.03
N VAL A 172 -11.62 -5.32 6.20
CA VAL A 172 -10.71 -4.38 5.53
C VAL A 172 -9.26 -4.61 6.00
N ALA A 173 -9.02 -4.74 7.30
CA ALA A 173 -7.67 -4.99 7.84
C ALA A 173 -7.07 -6.30 7.31
N THR A 174 -7.88 -7.35 7.30
CA THR A 174 -7.49 -8.68 6.79
C THR A 174 -7.17 -8.64 5.31
N MET A 175 -7.97 -7.94 4.50
CA MET A 175 -7.71 -7.81 3.08
C MET A 175 -6.41 -7.03 2.81
N ILE A 176 -6.16 -5.92 3.53
CA ILE A 176 -4.92 -5.13 3.35
C ILE A 176 -3.68 -5.97 3.69
N ILE A 177 -3.69 -6.66 4.84
CA ILE A 177 -2.49 -7.37 5.33
C ILE A 177 -2.37 -8.78 4.76
N GLY A 178 -3.47 -9.53 4.70
CA GLY A 178 -3.50 -10.92 4.26
C GLY A 178 -3.48 -11.09 2.74
N ASN A 179 -4.02 -10.13 1.98
CA ASN A 179 -4.10 -10.25 0.53
C ASN A 179 -3.18 -9.25 -0.17
N TYR A 180 -3.42 -7.95 0.02
CA TYR A 180 -2.72 -6.92 -0.75
C TYR A 180 -1.23 -6.87 -0.41
N PHE A 181 -0.88 -6.81 0.87
CA PHE A 181 0.51 -6.81 1.30
C PHE A 181 1.26 -8.09 0.91
N VAL A 182 0.62 -9.26 1.05
CA VAL A 182 1.21 -10.53 0.60
C VAL A 182 1.44 -10.55 -0.91
N SER A 183 0.50 -10.04 -1.71
CA SER A 183 0.65 -9.90 -3.16
C SER A 183 1.86 -9.03 -3.53
N VAL A 184 2.00 -7.87 -2.88
CA VAL A 184 3.15 -6.97 -3.09
C VAL A 184 4.48 -7.63 -2.73
N LEU A 185 4.54 -8.38 -1.61
CA LEU A 185 5.75 -9.13 -1.25
C LEU A 185 6.07 -10.20 -2.30
N GLY A 186 5.07 -10.94 -2.76
CA GLY A 186 5.23 -11.96 -3.81
C GLY A 186 5.77 -11.37 -5.10
N GLY A 187 5.25 -10.21 -5.53
CA GLY A 187 5.75 -9.47 -6.68
C GLY A 187 7.21 -8.99 -6.55
N LEU A 188 7.76 -8.98 -5.34
CA LEU A 188 9.15 -8.62 -5.04
C LEU A 188 10.06 -9.84 -4.74
N GLY A 189 9.56 -11.07 -4.94
CA GLY A 189 10.30 -12.29 -4.59
C GLY A 189 10.52 -12.44 -3.08
N LEU A 190 9.59 -11.94 -2.28
CA LEU A 190 9.57 -12.04 -0.83
C LEU A 190 8.34 -12.82 -0.38
N LYS A 191 8.42 -13.43 0.80
CA LYS A 191 7.29 -14.12 1.43
C LYS A 191 6.99 -13.57 2.81
N TYR A 192 5.70 -13.63 3.13
CA TYR A 192 5.19 -13.30 4.45
C TYR A 192 5.34 -14.50 5.39
N ALA A 193 6.04 -14.29 6.51
CA ALA A 193 6.28 -15.30 7.53
C ALA A 193 5.31 -15.16 8.72
N LYS A 194 5.19 -16.23 9.51
CA LYS A 194 4.28 -16.27 10.67
C LYS A 194 4.59 -15.13 11.64
N GLY A 195 3.55 -14.37 12.00
CA GLY A 195 3.68 -13.26 12.95
C GLY A 195 4.09 -11.92 12.33
N GLY A 196 4.11 -11.79 11.00
CA GLY A 196 4.41 -10.53 10.33
C GLY A 196 5.87 -10.35 9.95
N GLY A 197 6.66 -11.43 9.98
CA GLY A 197 8.02 -11.43 9.46
C GLY A 197 8.04 -11.41 7.93
N ILE A 198 9.15 -10.95 7.36
CA ILE A 198 9.38 -10.96 5.92
C ILE A 198 10.65 -11.76 5.62
N GLU A 199 10.55 -12.68 4.67
CA GLU A 199 11.64 -13.55 4.26
C GLU A 199 11.81 -13.52 2.74
N ASN A 200 12.94 -14.02 2.25
CA ASN A 200 13.10 -14.26 0.81
C ASN A 200 12.16 -15.41 0.42
N ALA A 201 11.46 -15.28 -0.71
CA ALA A 201 10.58 -16.32 -1.23
C ALA A 201 11.36 -17.62 -1.47
#